data_AF-A0A523BGF2-F1
#
_entry.id   AF-A0A523BGF2-F1
#
_cell.length_a   1.000
_cell.length_b   1.000
_cell.length_c   1.000
_cell.angle_alpha   90.00
_cell.angle_beta   90.00
_cell.angle_gamma   90.00
#
_symmetry.space_group_name_H-M   'P 1'
#
loop_
_entity.id
_entity.type
_entity.pdbx_description
1 polymer ?
#
loop_
_entity_poly.entity_id
_entity_poly.type
_entity_poly.pdbx_seq_one_letter_code
_entity_poly.pdbx_strand_id
1 'polypeptide(L)'
;MVEFKLVISNPEDGTSKAVTVTDAQAQSFVGLKVGDSINGEAFGFPGKELVITGGSDKSGIPIRPDVPGGVKKYVLLSGPPGYHPKKKGQRERRLVRGNVITEDIVQINLVVKGVEKKGE
;
A
#
# COMPACT_ATOMS: atom_id res chain seq x y z
N MET A 1 -3.13 11.25 16.47
CA MET A 1 -1.88 10.46 16.37
C MET A 1 -2.08 9.49 15.23
N VAL A 2 -1.27 9.58 14.19
CA VAL A 2 -1.38 8.70 13.02
C VAL A 2 -0.48 7.50 13.31
N GLU A 3 -1.08 6.32 13.35
CA GLU A 3 -0.39 5.05 13.55
C GLU A 3 -0.56 4.23 12.28
N PHE A 4 0.54 3.78 11.69
CA PHE A 4 0.49 2.86 10.55
C PHE A 4 1.08 1.52 10.94
N LYS A 5 0.36 0.46 10.56
CA LYS A 5 0.87 -0.91 10.55
C LYS A 5 1.51 -1.17 9.20
N LEU A 6 2.84 -1.23 9.17
CA LEU A 6 3.60 -1.60 7.98
C LEU A 6 3.72 -3.12 7.92
N VAL A 7 3.36 -3.69 6.78
CA VAL A 7 3.63 -5.10 6.47
C VAL A 7 4.72 -5.13 5.40
N ILE A 8 5.93 -5.49 5.81
CA ILE A 8 7.10 -5.54 4.94
C ILE A 8 7.35 -6.99 4.54
N SER A 9 7.20 -7.27 3.25
CA SER A 9 7.45 -8.58 2.66
C SER A 9 8.82 -8.63 1.98
N ASN A 10 9.67 -9.58 2.37
CA ASN A 10 10.89 -9.90 1.65
C ASN A 10 10.63 -11.05 0.67
N PRO A 11 10.64 -10.82 -0.66
CA PRO A 11 10.41 -11.87 -1.65
C PRO A 11 11.55 -12.89 -1.71
N GLU A 12 12.76 -12.54 -1.30
CA GLU A 12 13.93 -13.45 -1.30
C GLU A 12 13.79 -14.55 -0.25
N ASP A 13 13.39 -14.17 0.97
CA ASP A 13 13.25 -15.10 2.09
C ASP A 13 11.83 -15.67 2.20
N GLY A 14 10.88 -15.12 1.45
CA GLY A 14 9.45 -15.43 1.58
C GLY A 14 8.84 -15.03 2.93
N THR A 15 9.53 -14.19 3.71
CA THR A 15 9.08 -13.78 5.04
C THR A 15 8.40 -12.42 5.02
N SER A 16 7.40 -12.24 5.88
CA SER A 16 6.73 -10.96 6.10
C SER A 16 6.85 -10.54 7.56
N LYS A 17 7.28 -9.30 7.80
CA LYS A 17 7.36 -8.70 9.13
C LYS A 17 6.37 -7.56 9.25
N ALA A 18 5.60 -7.55 10.34
CA ALA A 18 4.73 -6.44 10.67
C ALA A 18 5.45 -5.51 11.65
N VAL A 19 5.52 -4.22 11.31
CA VAL A 19 6.12 -3.17 12.14
C VAL A 19 5.10 -2.08 12.33
N THR A 20 4.85 -1.67 13.57
CA THR A 20 4.02 -0.50 13.88
C THR A 20 4.91 0.72 13.91
N VAL A 21 4.54 1.77 13.17
CA VAL A 21 5.26 3.05 13.14
C VAL A 21 4.33 4.17 13.60
N THR A 22 4.86 5.08 14.41
CA THR A 22 4.14 6.22 14.97
C THR A 22 4.76 7.55 14.53
N ASP A 23 3.93 8.59 14.52
CA ASP A 23 4.31 10.00 14.45
C ASP A 23 5.18 10.40 13.26
N ALA A 24 6.48 10.64 13.47
CA ALA A 24 7.36 11.24 12.47
C ALA A 24 7.60 10.32 11.25
N GLN A 25 7.75 9.01 11.50
CA GLN A 25 7.91 8.04 10.42
C GLN A 25 6.61 7.83 9.65
N ALA A 26 5.48 7.91 10.34
CA ALA A 26 4.17 7.80 9.73
C ALA A 26 3.88 8.98 8.78
N GLN A 27 4.20 10.21 9.19
CA GLN A 27 4.01 11.40 8.38
C GLN A 27 4.75 11.34 7.03
N SER A 28 5.92 10.72 6.98
CA SER A 28 6.68 10.53 5.72
C SER A 28 5.96 9.69 4.67
N PHE A 29 4.98 8.87 5.07
CA PHE A 29 4.17 8.09 4.13
C PHE A 29 2.97 8.85 3.58
N VAL A 30 2.51 9.89 4.28
CA VAL A 30 1.33 10.65 3.89
C VAL A 30 1.66 11.45 2.62
N GLY A 31 0.82 11.32 1.59
CA GLY A 31 1.02 11.94 0.29
C GLY A 31 1.78 11.10 -0.73
N LEU A 32 2.40 9.98 -0.32
CA LEU A 32 2.99 9.03 -1.26
C LEU A 32 1.91 8.25 -2.02
N LYS A 33 2.29 7.76 -3.21
CA LYS A 33 1.41 6.94 -4.05
C LYS A 33 1.79 5.47 -3.94
N VAL A 34 0.80 4.61 -4.16
CA VAL A 34 1.05 3.19 -4.43
C VAL A 34 1.90 3.06 -5.69
N GLY A 35 3.02 2.35 -5.56
CA GLY A 35 4.05 2.20 -6.59
C GLY A 35 5.34 2.97 -6.29
N ASP A 36 5.31 3.95 -5.38
CA ASP A 36 6.49 4.72 -5.02
C ASP A 36 7.48 3.87 -4.21
N SER A 37 8.77 4.15 -4.41
CA SER A 37 9.87 3.57 -3.63
C SER A 37 10.30 4.52 -2.51
N ILE A 38 10.63 3.94 -1.36
CA ILE A 38 11.17 4.64 -0.20
C ILE A 38 12.42 3.90 0.30
N ASN A 39 13.35 4.66 0.90
CA ASN A 39 14.57 4.10 1.47
C ASN A 39 14.22 3.23 2.69
N GLY A 40 14.60 1.95 2.64
CA GLY A 40 14.37 0.98 3.72
C GLY A 40 15.25 1.20 4.96
N GLU A 41 16.26 2.08 4.87
CA GLU A 41 17.15 2.42 5.98
C GLU A 41 16.39 2.92 7.21
N ALA A 42 15.34 3.72 7.00
CA ALA A 42 14.50 4.25 8.08
C ALA A 42 13.72 3.16 8.85
N PHE A 43 13.57 1.97 8.27
CA PHE A 43 12.77 0.86 8.80
C PHE A 43 13.60 -0.39 9.12
N GLY A 44 14.93 -0.26 9.22
CA GLY A 44 15.82 -1.35 9.59
C GLY A 44 16.19 -2.30 8.45
N PHE A 45 16.01 -1.88 7.19
CA PHE A 45 16.48 -2.57 5.99
C PHE A 45 17.59 -1.76 5.31
N PRO A 46 18.82 -1.80 5.82
CA PRO A 46 19.92 -1.00 5.28
C PRO A 46 20.22 -1.41 3.84
N GLY A 47 20.35 -0.43 2.95
CA GLY A 47 20.67 -0.66 1.54
C GLY A 47 19.63 -1.47 0.77
N LYS A 48 18.34 -1.41 1.14
CA LYS A 48 17.22 -1.95 0.34
C LYS A 48 16.15 -0.89 0.12
N GLU A 49 15.47 -0.94 -1.02
CA GLU A 49 14.31 -0.08 -1.29
C GLU A 49 13.01 -0.81 -0.91
N LEU A 50 12.06 -0.09 -0.31
CA LEU A 50 10.73 -0.60 -0.05
C LEU A 50 9.76 0.04 -1.05
N VAL A 51 8.99 -0.78 -1.74
CA VAL A 51 7.97 -0.32 -2.69
C VAL A 51 6.60 -0.47 -2.06
N ILE A 52 5.80 0.59 -2.12
CA ILE A 52 4.42 0.60 -1.67
C ILE A 52 3.57 -0.17 -2.67
N THR A 53 3.02 -1.32 -2.27
CA THR A 53 2.19 -2.16 -3.15
C THR A 53 0.69 -1.95 -2.93
N GLY A 54 0.30 -1.47 -1.74
CA GLY A 54 -1.08 -1.17 -1.42
C GLY A 54 -1.29 -0.91 0.06
N GLY A 55 -2.54 -1.00 0.48
CA GLY A 55 -2.91 -0.76 1.87
C GLY A 55 -4.42 -0.87 2.09
N SER A 56 -4.80 -0.69 3.35
CA SER A 56 -6.18 -0.79 3.82
C SER A 56 -6.54 0.37 4.74
N ASP A 57 -7.71 0.95 4.50
CA ASP A 57 -8.35 1.97 5.35
C ASP A 57 -8.90 1.34 6.64
N LYS A 58 -9.18 2.17 7.66
CA LYS A 58 -9.85 1.78 8.91
C LYS A 58 -11.18 1.04 8.70
N SER A 59 -11.89 1.34 7.61
CA SER A 59 -13.12 0.65 7.22
C SER A 59 -12.88 -0.67 6.46
N GLY A 60 -11.64 -1.13 6.33
CA GLY A 60 -11.27 -2.32 5.54
C GLY A 60 -11.35 -2.09 4.02
N ILE A 61 -11.42 -0.83 3.58
CA ILE A 61 -11.48 -0.49 2.15
C ILE A 61 -10.06 -0.60 1.57
N PRO A 62 -9.86 -1.40 0.51
CA PRO A 62 -8.55 -1.53 -0.10
C PRO A 62 -8.20 -0.31 -0.96
N ILE A 63 -6.91 0.00 -1.00
CA ILE A 63 -6.36 0.96 -1.95
C ILE A 63 -6.32 0.35 -3.34
N ARG A 64 -6.74 1.13 -4.34
CA ARG A 64 -6.68 0.75 -5.74
C ARG A 64 -5.75 1.71 -6.51
N PRO A 65 -4.68 1.20 -7.17
CA PRO A 65 -3.70 2.04 -7.85
C PRO A 65 -4.31 2.81 -9.04
N ASP A 66 -5.36 2.27 -9.67
CA ASP A 66 -6.05 2.88 -10.82
C ASP A 66 -6.79 4.18 -10.47
N VAL A 67 -7.16 4.38 -9.21
CA VAL A 67 -8.00 5.52 -8.79
C VAL A 67 -7.09 6.62 -8.24
N PRO A 68 -7.02 7.79 -8.89
CA PRO A 68 -6.15 8.86 -8.41
C PRO A 68 -6.71 9.54 -7.15
N GLY A 69 -5.80 9.95 -6.27
CA GLY A 69 -6.09 10.80 -5.12
C GLY A 69 -6.29 10.03 -3.81
N GLY A 70 -6.50 10.76 -2.71
CA GLY A 70 -6.71 10.20 -1.38
C GLY A 70 -8.17 9.97 -1.02
N VAL A 71 -9.06 9.92 -2.01
CA VAL A 71 -10.53 9.94 -1.80
C VAL A 71 -11.15 8.54 -1.79
N LYS A 72 -12.33 8.43 -1.18
CA LYS A 72 -13.21 7.25 -1.28
C LYS A 72 -14.13 7.43 -2.48
N LYS A 73 -14.14 6.47 -3.41
CA LYS A 73 -14.97 6.54 -4.61
C LYS A 73 -15.65 5.20 -4.88
N TYR A 74 -16.93 5.25 -5.29
CA TYR A 74 -17.62 4.07 -5.80
C TYR A 74 -17.22 3.82 -7.25
N VAL A 75 -16.64 2.66 -7.52
CA VAL A 75 -16.24 2.24 -8.87
C VAL A 75 -16.92 0.93 -9.22
N LEU A 76 -17.34 0.79 -10.48
CA LEU A 76 -17.92 -0.45 -10.99
C LEU A 76 -16.79 -1.44 -11.27
N LEU A 77 -16.58 -2.39 -10.37
CA LEU A 77 -15.52 -3.37 -10.46
C LEU A 77 -16.01 -4.65 -11.14
N SER A 78 -15.17 -5.18 -12.03
CA SER A 78 -15.36 -6.49 -12.68
C SER A 78 -14.39 -7.55 -12.16
N GLY A 79 -13.42 -7.17 -11.33
CA GLY A 79 -12.37 -8.06 -10.85
C GLY A 79 -11.50 -7.43 -9.76
N PRO A 80 -10.49 -8.17 -9.28
CA PRO A 80 -9.56 -7.71 -8.26
C PRO A 80 -8.71 -6.54 -8.79
N PRO A 81 -8.14 -5.69 -7.92
CA PRO A 81 -8.20 -5.70 -6.45
C PRO A 81 -9.51 -5.10 -5.89
N GLY A 82 -9.97 -5.64 -4.75
CA GLY A 82 -11.15 -5.17 -4.00
C GLY A 82 -12.50 -5.80 -4.38
N TYR A 83 -12.54 -6.62 -5.43
CA TYR A 83 -13.73 -7.40 -5.79
C TYR A 83 -13.34 -8.77 -6.36
N HIS A 84 -13.86 -9.84 -5.77
CA HIS A 84 -13.69 -11.21 -6.27
C HIS A 84 -15.02 -11.69 -6.84
N PRO A 85 -15.22 -11.62 -8.17
CA PRO A 85 -16.47 -12.05 -8.80
C PRO A 85 -16.67 -13.55 -8.62
N LYS A 86 -17.86 -13.97 -8.15
CA LYS A 86 -18.21 -15.40 -8.04
C LYS A 86 -18.63 -16.00 -9.38
N LYS A 87 -19.12 -15.17 -10.30
CA LYS A 87 -19.58 -15.57 -11.64
C LYS A 87 -18.87 -14.75 -12.70
N LYS A 88 -18.54 -15.39 -13.82
CA LYS A 88 -17.96 -14.72 -14.98
C LYS A 88 -18.94 -13.64 -15.49
N GLY A 89 -18.43 -12.41 -15.66
CA GLY A 89 -19.22 -11.26 -16.12
C GLY A 89 -19.98 -10.50 -15.02
N GLN A 90 -19.89 -10.90 -13.75
CA GLN A 90 -20.48 -10.13 -12.66
C GLN A 90 -19.69 -8.84 -12.43
N ARG A 91 -20.42 -7.72 -12.31
CA ARG A 91 -19.86 -6.41 -11.96
C ARG A 91 -20.61 -5.86 -10.77
N GLU A 92 -19.90 -5.24 -9.85
CA GLU A 92 -20.49 -4.64 -8.65
C GLU A 92 -19.90 -3.27 -8.39
N ARG A 93 -20.74 -2.30 -8.00
CA ARG A 93 -20.25 -1.00 -7.52
C ARG A 93 -19.76 -1.18 -6.09
N ARG A 94 -18.45 -1.07 -5.90
CA ARG A 94 -17.79 -1.17 -4.60
C ARG A 94 -17.10 0.14 -4.27
N LEU A 95 -17.04 0.46 -2.99
CA LEU A 95 -16.27 1.59 -2.48
C LEU A 95 -14.80 1.21 -2.48
N VAL A 96 -13.96 2.04 -3.08
CA VAL A 96 -12.50 1.87 -3.10
C VAL A 96 -11.82 3.14 -2.64
N ARG A 97 -10.60 3.01 -2.10
CA ARG A 97 -9.72 4.13 -1.78
C ARG A 97 -8.81 4.40 -2.98
N GLY A 98 -8.56 5.67 -3.27
CA GLY A 98 -7.58 6.06 -4.27
C GLY A 98 -6.14 5.75 -3.86
N ASN A 99 -5.22 5.95 -4.79
CA ASN A 99 -3.83 5.51 -4.75
C ASN A 99 -2.90 6.34 -3.86
N VAL A 100 -3.38 7.45 -3.27
CA VAL A 100 -2.58 8.29 -2.38
C VAL A 100 -2.80 7.86 -0.93
N ILE A 101 -1.71 7.75 -0.17
CA ILE A 101 -1.74 7.45 1.25
C ILE A 101 -2.18 8.69 2.04
N THR A 102 -3.24 8.53 2.81
CA THR A 102 -3.81 9.54 3.72
C THR A 102 -3.78 9.03 5.16
N GLU A 103 -3.96 9.93 6.12
CA GLU A 103 -3.99 9.62 7.56
C GLU A 103 -5.07 8.61 7.98
N ASP A 104 -6.12 8.43 7.17
CA ASP A 104 -7.18 7.45 7.43
C ASP A 104 -6.74 5.98 7.26
N ILE A 105 -5.59 5.74 6.62
CA ILE A 105 -5.08 4.40 6.36
C ILE A 105 -4.56 3.79 7.66
N VAL A 106 -4.80 2.49 7.85
CA VAL A 106 -4.32 1.78 9.04
C VAL A 106 -3.18 0.84 8.69
N GLN A 107 -3.24 0.19 7.52
CA GLN A 107 -2.23 -0.76 7.08
C GLN A 107 -1.64 -0.35 5.73
N ILE A 108 -0.31 -0.40 5.63
CA ILE A 108 0.42 -0.19 4.38
C ILE A 108 1.23 -1.47 4.09
N ASN A 109 1.12 -1.96 2.85
CA ASN A 109 1.85 -3.13 2.38
C ASN A 109 3.07 -2.67 1.57
N LEU A 110 4.23 -3.16 1.98
CA LEU A 110 5.53 -2.84 1.43
C LEU A 110 6.20 -4.12 0.95
N VAL A 111 6.86 -4.05 -0.20
CA VAL A 111 7.72 -5.13 -0.70
C VAL A 111 9.14 -4.63 -0.75
N VAL A 112 10.06 -5.43 -0.21
CA VAL A 112 11.49 -5.19 -0.32
C VAL A 112 11.92 -5.50 -1.75
N LYS A 113 12.46 -4.51 -2.46
CA LYS A 113 13.22 -4.76 -3.68
C LYS A 113 14.71 -4.72 -3.34
N GLY A 114 15.42 -5.81 -3.66
CA GLY A 114 16.87 -5.80 -3.72
C GLY A 114 17.31 -4.72 -4.70
N VAL A 115 18.35 -3.98 -4.34
CA VAL A 115 18.81 -2.80 -5.10
C VAL A 115 19.29 -3.24 -6.48
N GLU A 116 18.42 -3.15 -7.47
CA GLU A 116 18.88 -2.68 -8.78
C GLU A 116 19.02 -1.17 -8.63
N LYS A 117 20.27 -0.72 -8.45
CA LYS A 117 20.62 0.63 -8.85
C LYS A 117 20.03 0.82 -10.23
N LYS A 118 18.99 1.63 -10.39
CA LYS A 118 18.71 2.24 -11.68
C LYS A 118 19.91 3.14 -11.97
N GLY A 119 20.88 2.54 -12.66
CA GLY A 119 21.93 3.25 -13.34
C GLY A 119 21.34 4.06 -14.49
N GLU A 120 21.93 5.23 -14.65
CA GLU A 120 21.76 6.26 -15.70
C GLU A 120 20.46 7.06 -15.73
#